data_AF-A0A1V3PSW4-F1
#
_entry.id   AF-A0A1V3PSW4-F1
#
_cell.length_a   1.000
_cell.length_b   1.000
_cell.length_c   1.000
_cell.angle_alpha   90.00
_cell.angle_beta   90.00
_cell.angle_gamma   90.00
#
_symmetry.space_group_name_H-M   'P 1'
#
loop_
_entity.id
_entity.type
_entity.pdbx_description
1 polymer ?
#
loop_
_entity_poly.entity_id
_entity_poly.type
_entity_poly.pdbx_seq_one_letter_code
_entity_poly.pdbx_strand_id
1 'polypeptide(L)'
;MATITFTDIQPEHAEAVSQVFRLIKEGKECGEINEEMVRNTLGQHLGHFVSDPEAIQNMLEKWKSDRSTPLSWDFGSWIDALASAELLYQTIRVHPDGSGELSFEQLAWPSGGIEATEELIKIFGGRVASNSAA
;
A
#
# COMPACT_ATOMS: atom_id res chain seq x y z
N MET A 1 16.58 4.88 -8.62
CA MET A 1 15.30 5.37 -8.08
C MET A 1 14.19 4.76 -8.91
N ALA A 2 13.22 4.13 -8.25
CA ALA A 2 12.06 3.51 -8.88
C ALA A 2 10.81 4.35 -8.64
N THR A 3 9.82 4.15 -9.50
CA THR A 3 8.65 5.02 -9.60
C THR A 3 7.39 4.20 -9.89
N ILE A 4 6.31 4.51 -9.19
CA ILE A 4 4.95 4.08 -9.51
C ILE A 4 4.17 5.30 -9.99
N THR A 5 3.66 5.24 -11.22
CA THR A 5 2.72 6.25 -11.72
C THR A 5 1.29 5.73 -11.58
N PHE A 6 0.36 6.62 -11.27
CA PHE A 6 -1.04 6.26 -11.03
C PHE A 6 -2.02 7.30 -11.55
N THR A 7 -3.29 6.89 -11.65
CA THR A 7 -4.44 7.69 -12.07
C THR A 7 -5.63 7.46 -11.14
N ASP A 8 -6.71 8.21 -11.39
CA ASP A 8 -8.04 7.99 -10.81
C ASP A 8 -8.19 8.25 -9.30
N ILE A 9 -7.20 8.87 -8.66
CA ILE A 9 -7.34 9.34 -7.28
C ILE A 9 -8.34 10.50 -7.27
N GLN A 10 -9.45 10.33 -6.55
CA GLN A 10 -10.42 11.40 -6.40
C GLN A 10 -9.80 12.58 -5.61
N PRO A 11 -10.09 13.83 -5.98
CA PRO A 11 -9.51 15.01 -5.34
C PRO A 11 -9.68 15.03 -3.81
N GLU A 12 -10.81 14.54 -3.30
CA GLU A 12 -11.09 14.42 -1.87
C GLU A 12 -10.18 13.43 -1.13
N HIS A 13 -9.58 12.46 -1.84
CA HIS A 13 -8.68 11.47 -1.26
C HIS A 13 -7.19 11.86 -1.37
N ALA A 14 -6.85 12.88 -2.18
CA ALA A 14 -5.46 13.24 -2.45
C ALA A 14 -4.66 13.56 -1.17
N GLU A 15 -5.29 14.26 -0.23
CA GLU A 15 -4.67 14.56 1.07
C GLU A 15 -4.52 13.31 1.93
N ALA A 16 -5.53 12.44 1.97
CA ALA A 16 -5.48 11.20 2.76
C ALA A 16 -4.40 10.24 2.26
N VAL A 17 -4.27 10.07 0.93
CA VAL A 17 -3.18 9.30 0.29
C VAL A 17 -1.81 9.83 0.74
N SER A 18 -1.64 11.16 0.68
CA SER A 18 -0.38 11.82 1.05
C SER A 18 -0.06 11.68 2.54
N GLN A 19 -1.07 11.71 3.41
CA GLN A 19 -0.93 11.52 4.84
C GLN A 19 -0.55 10.08 5.20
N VAL A 20 -1.23 9.08 4.63
CA VAL A 20 -0.89 7.67 4.85
C VAL A 20 0.53 7.37 4.36
N PHE A 21 0.90 7.86 3.17
CA PHE A 21 2.27 7.75 2.67
C PHE A 21 3.29 8.35 3.65
N ARG A 22 3.00 9.54 4.19
CA ARG A 22 3.89 10.20 5.16
C ARG A 22 4.07 9.37 6.42
N LEU A 23 2.99 8.84 6.99
CA LEU A 23 3.04 7.99 8.19
C LEU A 23 3.90 6.73 7.96
N ILE A 24 3.77 6.10 6.79
CA ILE A 24 4.57 4.92 6.45
C ILE A 24 6.03 5.29 6.24
N LYS A 25 6.30 6.39 5.53
CA LYS A 25 7.66 6.90 5.32
C LYS A 25 8.35 7.19 6.66
N GLU A 26 7.72 8.01 7.50
CA GLU A 26 8.23 8.38 8.82
C GLU A 26 8.42 7.14 9.71
N GLY A 27 7.47 6.21 9.66
CA GLY A 27 7.56 4.95 10.37
C GLY A 27 8.78 4.12 9.95
N LYS A 28 9.04 3.99 8.65
CA LYS A 28 10.25 3.29 8.17
C LYS A 28 11.54 4.01 8.54
N GLU A 29 11.56 5.34 8.50
CA GLU A 29 12.71 6.16 8.91
C GLU A 29 12.99 6.05 10.43
N CYS A 30 11.94 5.86 11.24
CA CYS A 30 12.04 5.71 12.69
C CYS A 30 12.20 4.24 13.15
N GLY A 31 12.05 3.28 12.24
CA GLY A 31 12.18 1.84 12.49
C GLY A 31 10.89 1.11 12.89
N GLU A 32 9.76 1.80 13.00
CA GLU A 32 8.45 1.22 13.33
C GLU A 32 7.31 2.03 12.71
N ILE A 33 6.39 1.37 11.99
CA ILE A 33 5.19 2.00 11.44
C ILE A 33 4.10 2.01 12.52
N ASN A 34 3.57 3.20 12.84
CA ASN A 34 2.48 3.32 13.79
C ASN A 34 1.15 2.85 13.18
N GLU A 35 0.83 1.57 13.38
CA GLU A 35 -0.38 0.92 12.88
C GLU A 35 -1.68 1.64 13.27
N GLU A 36 -1.78 2.14 14.49
CA GLU A 36 -2.98 2.80 14.98
C GLU A 36 -3.21 4.12 14.23
N MET A 37 -2.16 4.91 14.02
CA MET A 37 -2.24 6.14 13.24
C MET A 37 -2.59 5.88 11.78
N VAL A 38 -1.98 4.86 11.15
CA VAL A 38 -2.32 4.48 9.77
C VAL A 38 -3.78 4.04 9.69
N ARG A 39 -4.24 3.18 10.60
CA ARG A 39 -5.63 2.72 10.66
C ARG A 39 -6.62 3.87 10.82
N ASN A 40 -6.33 4.81 11.73
CA ASN A 40 -7.17 5.97 11.96
C ASN A 40 -7.22 6.90 10.74
N THR A 41 -6.10 7.07 10.03
CA THR A 41 -6.01 7.90 8.82
C THR A 41 -6.76 7.27 7.65
N LEU A 42 -6.74 5.94 7.53
CA LEU A 42 -7.52 5.20 6.54
C LEU A 42 -9.03 5.34 6.78
N GLY A 43 -9.47 5.33 8.03
CA GLY A 43 -10.89 5.48 8.39
C GLY A 43 -11.79 4.50 7.63
N GLN A 44 -12.69 5.02 6.81
CA GLN A 44 -13.59 4.21 5.99
C GLN A 44 -12.88 3.34 4.93
N HIS A 45 -11.69 3.74 4.47
CA HIS A 45 -10.91 2.98 3.49
C HIS A 45 -10.31 1.70 4.05
N LEU A 46 -10.38 1.50 5.37
CA LEU A 46 -9.98 0.23 6.00
C LEU A 46 -10.79 -0.96 5.46
N GLY A 47 -12.01 -0.73 4.95
CA GLY A 47 -12.83 -1.75 4.30
C GLY A 47 -12.25 -2.32 3.00
N HIS A 48 -11.17 -1.75 2.47
CA HIS A 48 -10.36 -2.36 1.40
C HIS A 48 -9.68 -3.66 1.85
N PHE A 49 -9.36 -3.77 3.14
CA PHE A 49 -8.70 -4.92 3.70
C PHE A 49 -9.70 -5.96 4.22
N VAL A 50 -9.31 -7.23 4.13
CA VAL A 50 -10.03 -8.30 4.81
C VAL A 50 -9.77 -8.18 6.31
N SER A 51 -10.81 -7.92 7.10
CA SER A 51 -10.68 -7.68 8.54
C SER A 51 -11.33 -8.77 9.40
N ASP A 52 -12.20 -9.60 8.84
CA ASP A 52 -12.89 -10.67 9.57
C ASP A 52 -11.98 -11.91 9.68
N PRO A 53 -11.64 -12.38 10.89
CA PRO A 53 -10.77 -13.54 11.08
C PRO A 53 -11.25 -14.81 10.37
N GLU A 54 -12.57 -15.03 10.32
CA GLU A 54 -13.15 -16.18 9.63
C GLU A 54 -13.00 -16.04 8.10
N ALA A 55 -13.22 -14.83 7.56
CA ALA A 55 -12.95 -14.53 6.16
C ALA A 55 -11.47 -14.69 5.78
N ILE A 56 -10.53 -14.27 6.65
CA ILE A 56 -9.09 -14.45 6.44
C ILE A 56 -8.75 -15.94 6.36
N GLN A 57 -9.22 -16.73 7.33
CA GLN A 57 -8.98 -18.18 7.35
C GLN A 57 -9.56 -18.86 6.10
N ASN A 58 -10.80 -18.53 5.74
CA ASN A 58 -11.45 -19.08 4.55
C ASN A 58 -10.72 -18.70 3.25
N MET A 59 -10.23 -17.47 3.15
CA MET A 59 -9.43 -17.01 2.00
C MET A 59 -8.12 -17.78 1.90
N LEU A 60 -7.41 -17.98 3.02
CA LEU A 60 -6.17 -18.75 3.07
C LEU A 60 -6.37 -20.22 2.71
N GLU A 61 -7.47 -20.83 3.15
CA GLU A 61 -7.83 -22.21 2.80
C GLU A 61 -8.14 -22.35 1.32
N LYS A 62 -8.91 -21.42 0.75
CA LYS A 62 -9.19 -21.38 -0.69
C LYS A 62 -7.90 -21.23 -1.50
N TRP A 63 -7.02 -20.32 -1.11
CA TRP A 63 -5.73 -20.12 -1.77
C TRP A 63 -4.82 -21.35 -1.68
N LYS A 64 -4.82 -22.06 -0.55
CA LYS A 64 -4.09 -23.33 -0.39
C LYS A 64 -4.61 -24.42 -1.32
N SER A 65 -5.92 -24.46 -1.56
CA SER A 65 -6.57 -25.40 -2.47
C SER A 65 -6.39 -25.02 -3.93
N ASP A 66 -6.43 -23.73 -4.25
CA ASP A 66 -6.28 -23.17 -5.59
C ASP A 66 -5.42 -21.91 -5.55
N ARG A 67 -4.14 -22.07 -5.90
CA ARG A 67 -3.16 -20.99 -5.94
C ARG A 67 -3.41 -19.96 -7.04
N SER A 68 -4.40 -20.18 -7.92
CA SER A 68 -4.83 -19.17 -8.90
C SER A 68 -5.84 -18.18 -8.32
N THR A 69 -6.39 -18.45 -7.12
CA THR A 69 -7.26 -17.51 -6.43
C THR A 69 -6.46 -16.28 -5.99
N PRO A 70 -6.87 -15.05 -6.33
CA PRO A 70 -6.19 -13.86 -5.86
C PRO A 70 -6.32 -13.73 -4.34
N LEU A 71 -5.20 -13.53 -3.66
CA LEU A 71 -5.16 -13.29 -2.22
C LEU A 71 -5.39 -11.79 -1.99
N SER A 72 -6.44 -11.45 -1.25
CA SER A 72 -6.67 -10.07 -0.82
C SER A 72 -5.80 -9.77 0.40
N TRP A 73 -5.45 -8.50 0.59
CA TRP A 73 -4.69 -8.08 1.76
C TRP A 73 -5.58 -8.03 2.99
N ASP A 74 -5.10 -8.58 4.11
CA ASP A 74 -5.52 -8.11 5.43
C ASP A 74 -4.62 -6.93 5.86
N PHE A 75 -5.13 -6.09 6.75
CA PHE A 75 -4.44 -4.87 7.16
C PHE A 75 -3.09 -5.15 7.83
N GLY A 76 -3.01 -6.19 8.67
CA GLY A 76 -1.77 -6.54 9.38
C GLY A 76 -0.69 -6.99 8.42
N SER A 77 -1.00 -7.94 7.54
CA SER A 77 -0.07 -8.42 6.51
C SER A 77 0.40 -7.31 5.58
N TRP A 78 -0.46 -6.33 5.26
CA TRP A 78 -0.07 -5.18 4.45
C TRP A 78 0.94 -4.29 5.17
N ILE A 79 0.72 -3.97 6.45
CA ILE A 79 1.70 -3.21 7.25
C ILE A 79 3.01 -4.00 7.39
N ASP A 80 2.94 -5.29 7.71
CA ASP A 80 4.13 -6.15 7.85
C ASP A 80 4.95 -6.21 6.56
N ALA A 81 4.28 -6.30 5.40
CA ALA A 81 4.93 -6.26 4.11
C ALA A 81 5.62 -4.92 3.85
N LEU A 82 4.99 -3.80 4.21
CA LEU A 82 5.61 -2.47 4.09
C LEU A 82 6.78 -2.29 5.06
N ALA A 83 6.65 -2.77 6.29
CA ALA A 83 7.67 -2.67 7.33
C ALA A 83 8.93 -3.46 6.97
N SER A 84 8.75 -4.72 6.52
CA SER A 84 9.83 -5.62 6.12
C SER A 84 10.44 -5.33 4.74
N ALA A 85 9.78 -4.51 3.92
CA ALA A 85 10.30 -4.15 2.60
C ALA A 85 11.61 -3.36 2.69
N GLU A 86 12.59 -3.74 1.88
CA GLU A 86 13.86 -3.02 1.70
C GLU A 86 13.67 -1.86 0.71
N LEU A 87 12.74 -0.96 1.05
CA LEU A 87 12.35 0.21 0.26
C LEU A 87 12.54 1.49 1.08
N LEU A 88 13.15 2.51 0.47
CA LEU A 88 13.25 3.85 1.03
C LEU A 88 12.28 4.78 0.28
N TYR A 89 11.19 5.18 0.94
CA TYR A 89 10.19 6.06 0.36
C TYR A 89 10.69 7.50 0.24
N GLN A 90 10.64 8.08 -0.95
CA GLN A 90 11.14 9.41 -1.21
C GLN A 90 10.01 10.44 -1.20
N THR A 91 9.12 10.39 -2.19
CA THR A 91 8.02 11.36 -2.32
C THR A 91 6.79 10.73 -2.95
N ILE A 92 5.64 11.32 -2.64
CA ILE A 92 4.39 11.12 -3.38
C ILE A 92 3.88 12.48 -3.85
N ARG A 93 3.38 12.54 -5.08
CA ARG A 93 2.74 13.72 -5.67
C ARG A 93 1.42 13.29 -6.28
N VAL A 94 0.35 13.97 -5.89
CA VAL A 94 -0.98 13.79 -6.46
C VAL A 94 -1.34 15.10 -7.17
N HIS A 95 -1.67 15.02 -8.45
CA HIS A 95 -2.09 16.14 -9.27
C HIS A 95 -3.60 16.37 -9.16
N PRO A 96 -4.10 17.59 -9.46
CA PRO A 96 -5.53 17.90 -9.38
C PRO A 96 -6.43 17.07 -10.30
N ASP A 97 -5.88 16.46 -11.34
CA ASP A 97 -6.60 15.57 -12.27
C ASP A 97 -6.67 14.11 -11.78
N GLY A 98 -6.17 13.82 -10.57
CA GLY A 98 -6.15 12.49 -9.98
C GLY A 98 -5.00 11.61 -10.45
N SER A 99 -4.12 12.11 -11.32
CA SER A 99 -2.87 11.46 -11.67
C SER A 99 -1.77 11.73 -10.64
N GLY A 100 -0.71 10.93 -10.64
CA GLY A 100 0.38 11.17 -9.72
C GLY A 100 1.52 10.19 -9.82
N GLU A 101 2.48 10.39 -8.92
CA GLU A 101 3.73 9.65 -8.88
C GLU A 101 4.14 9.38 -7.43
N LEU A 102 4.53 8.13 -7.15
CA LEU A 102 5.19 7.70 -5.92
C LEU A 102 6.61 7.24 -6.27
N SER A 103 7.61 7.83 -5.64
CA SER A 103 9.03 7.54 -5.84
C SER A 103 9.65 6.90 -4.60
N PHE A 104 10.53 5.93 -4.84
CA PHE A 104 11.25 5.21 -3.80
C PHE A 104 12.58 4.64 -4.31
N GLU A 105 13.45 4.24 -3.40
CA GLU A 105 14.68 3.50 -3.70
C GLU A 105 14.58 2.06 -3.21
N GLN A 106 15.09 1.12 -3.99
CA GLN A 106 15.21 -0.28 -3.58
C GLN A 106 16.59 -0.46 -2.93
N LEU A 107 16.61 -0.88 -1.67
CA LEU A 107 17.83 -1.09 -0.90
C LEU A 107 18.40 -2.50 -1.10
N ALA A 108 17.58 -3.45 -1.54
CA ALA A 108 17.98 -4.82 -1.84
C ALA A 108 17.24 -5.39 -3.07
N TRP A 109 17.70 -6.54 -3.58
CA TRP A 109 17.01 -7.32 -4.62
C TRP A 109 16.94 -8.81 -4.22
N PRO A 110 15.73 -9.40 -4.10
CA PRO A 110 14.42 -8.74 -4.17
C PRO A 110 14.20 -7.82 -2.96
N SER A 111 13.58 -6.66 -3.19
CA SER A 111 13.27 -5.68 -2.13
C SER A 111 12.05 -6.07 -1.29
N GLY A 112 11.12 -6.84 -1.87
CA GLY A 112 9.83 -7.13 -1.25
C GLY A 112 8.92 -5.89 -1.20
N GLY A 113 7.64 -6.09 -0.86
CA GLY A 113 6.70 -4.99 -0.60
C GLY A 113 6.33 -4.08 -1.78
N ILE A 114 6.74 -4.39 -3.01
CA ILE A 114 6.34 -3.62 -4.21
C ILE A 114 4.82 -3.66 -4.39
N GLU A 115 4.20 -4.83 -4.28
CA GLU A 115 2.74 -4.96 -4.35
C GLU A 115 2.04 -4.23 -3.20
N ALA A 116 2.59 -4.32 -1.97
CA ALA A 116 2.06 -3.58 -0.82
C ALA A 116 2.16 -2.05 -1.02
N THR A 117 3.21 -1.58 -1.72
CA THR A 117 3.37 -0.18 -2.09
C THR A 117 2.32 0.24 -3.12
N GLU A 118 1.98 -0.61 -4.08
CA GLU A 118 0.89 -0.32 -5.02
C GLU A 118 -0.47 -0.23 -4.33
N GLU A 119 -0.70 -1.03 -3.28
CA GLU A 119 -1.95 -0.96 -2.52
C GLU A 119 -2.19 0.42 -1.89
N LEU A 120 -1.13 1.19 -1.56
CA LEU A 120 -1.29 2.57 -1.10
C LEU A 120 -2.15 3.42 -2.04
N ILE A 121 -2.05 3.16 -3.35
CA ILE A 121 -2.81 3.87 -4.37
C ILE A 121 -4.22 3.26 -4.49
N LYS A 122 -4.30 1.93 -4.51
CA LYS A 122 -5.55 1.18 -4.75
C LYS A 122 -6.57 1.36 -3.63
N ILE A 123 -6.13 1.48 -2.38
CA ILE A 123 -6.98 1.72 -1.19
C ILE A 123 -7.89 2.96 -1.36
N PHE A 124 -7.39 3.97 -2.07
CA PHE A 124 -8.11 5.23 -2.31
C PHE A 124 -8.83 5.26 -3.66
N GLY A 125 -8.98 4.11 -4.30
CA GLY A 125 -9.64 3.94 -5.60
C GLY A 125 -8.76 4.30 -6.80
N GLY A 126 -7.48 4.61 -6.58
CA GLY A 126 -6.53 4.90 -7.65
C GLY A 126 -6.12 3.65 -8.41
N ARG A 127 -5.62 3.85 -9.62
CA ARG A 127 -5.13 2.80 -10.49
C ARG A 127 -3.65 2.98 -10.77
N VAL A 128 -2.86 1.92 -10.55
CA VAL A 128 -1.46 1.90 -10.97
C VAL A 128 -1.39 1.83 -12.50
N ALA A 129 -0.78 2.85 -13.10
CA ALA A 129 -0.60 2.97 -14.54
C ALA A 129 0.73 2.36 -14.99
N SER A 130 1.80 2.54 -14.20
CA SER A 130 3.08 1.88 -14.40
C SER A 130 3.84 1.72 -13.09
N ASN A 131 4.69 0.70 -13.02
CA ASN A 131 5.59 0.46 -11.91
C ASN A 131 6.97 0.08 -12.48
N SER A 132 7.98 0.92 -12.25
CA SER A 132 9.32 0.69 -12.79
C SER A 132 10.16 -0.29 -11.97
N ALA A 133 9.63 -0.82 -10.87
CA ALA A 133 10.27 -1.81 -10.00
C ALA A 133 9.71 -3.23 -10.18
N ALA A 134 8.60 -3.38 -10.91
CA ALA A 134 7.95 -4.65 -11.22
C ALA A 134 8.60 -5.36 -12.41
#